data_AF-A0A0G0X3E9-F1
#
_entry.id   AF-A0A0G0X3E9-F1
#
_cell.length_a   1.000
_cell.length_b   1.000
_cell.length_c   1.000
_cell.angle_alpha   90.00
_cell.angle_beta   90.00
_cell.angle_gamma   90.00
#
_symmetry.space_group_name_H-M   'P 1'
#
loop_
_entity.id
_entity.type
_entity.pdbx_description
1 polymer ?
#
loop_
_entity_poly.entity_id
_entity_poly.type
_entity_poly.pdbx_seq_one_letter_code
_entity_poly.pdbx_strand_id
1 'polypeptide(L)' 'MKLIVMIPAYNEEETIGGVIRNIPQSIEGFDEVQILVIDDGSNDRTAVVAKGKYRRRSPI' A
#
# COMPACT_ATOMS: atom_id res chain seq x y z
N MET A 1 -4.44 -17.49 -6.41
CA MET A 1 -3.35 -17.15 -5.47
C MET A 1 -3.38 -15.67 -5.14
N LYS A 2 -3.04 -15.27 -3.90
CA LYS A 2 -2.94 -13.86 -3.51
C LYS A 2 -1.48 -13.39 -3.50
N LEU A 3 -1.21 -12.22 -4.05
CA LEU A 3 0.07 -11.53 -3.91
C LEU A 3 -0.05 -10.46 -2.83
N ILE A 4 0.85 -10.49 -1.86
CA ILE A 4 0.96 -9.46 -0.82
C ILE A 4 2.23 -8.65 -1.08
N VAL A 5 2.08 -7.36 -1.36
CA VAL A 5 3.18 -6.41 -1.47
C VAL A 5 3.38 -5.75 -0.12
N MET A 6 4.51 -6.02 0.52
CA MET A 6 4.88 -5.45 1.82
C MET A 6 5.74 -4.21 1.62
N ILE A 7 5.40 -3.11 2.31
CA ILE A 7 6.13 -1.84 2.25
C ILE A 7 6.48 -1.42 3.67
N PRO A 8 7.72 -1.62 4.14
CA PRO A 8 8.20 -0.94 5.33
C PRO A 8 8.33 0.56 5.03
N ALA A 9 7.90 1.42 5.95
CA ALA A 9 7.92 2.86 5.77
C ALA A 9 8.31 3.58 7.06
N TYR A 10 9.19 4.58 6.95
CA TYR A 10 9.60 5.46 8.04
C TYR A 10 9.77 6.88 7.51
N ASN A 11 8.91 7.81 7.94
CA ASN A 11 8.91 9.21 7.54
C ASN A 11 8.83 9.46 6.01
N GLU A 12 7.90 8.79 5.35
CA GLU A 12 7.66 8.81 3.90
C GLU A 12 6.36 9.56 3.53
N GLU A 13 5.88 10.55 4.31
CA GLU A 13 4.58 11.21 4.07
C GLU A 13 4.44 11.83 2.66
N GLU A 14 5.54 12.26 2.05
CA GLU A 14 5.57 12.89 0.72
C GLU A 14 5.55 11.86 -0.43
N THR A 15 6.08 10.66 -0.20
CA THR A 15 6.44 9.68 -1.24
C THR A 15 5.56 8.43 -1.20
N ILE A 16 5.14 7.98 0.00
CA ILE A 16 4.42 6.70 0.21
C ILE A 16 3.15 6.61 -0.63
N GLY A 17 2.45 7.74 -0.78
CA GLY A 17 1.25 7.79 -1.60
C GLY A 17 1.53 7.53 -3.09
N GLY A 18 2.69 7.95 -3.60
CA GLY A 18 3.13 7.68 -4.97
C GLY A 18 3.51 6.21 -5.15
N VAL A 19 4.25 5.65 -4.19
CA VAL A 19 4.63 4.22 -4.17
C VAL A 19 3.38 3.34 -4.26
N ILE A 20 2.39 3.57 -3.38
CA ILE A 20 1.13 2.81 -3.37
C ILE A 20 0.37 2.93 -4.70
N ARG A 21 0.35 4.12 -5.31
CA ARG A 21 -0.35 4.35 -6.60
C ARG A 21 0.31 3.64 -7.78
N ASN A 22 1.62 3.41 -7.72
CA ASN A 22 2.38 2.78 -8.80
C ASN A 22 2.37 1.25 -8.72
N ILE A 23 1.87 0.65 -7.63
CA ILE A 23 1.72 -0.80 -7.52
C ILE A 23 0.56 -1.25 -8.44
N PRO A 24 0.80 -2.18 -9.37
CA PRO A 24 -0.25 -2.72 -10.24
C PRO A 24 -1.38 -3.34 -9.42
N GLN A 25 -2.63 -3.06 -9.80
CA GLN A 25 -3.80 -3.64 -9.13
C GLN A 25 -4.09 -5.09 -9.56
N SER A 26 -3.50 -5.52 -10.66
CA SER A 26 -3.65 -6.86 -11.23
C SER A 26 -2.32 -7.32 -11.81
N ILE A 27 -1.94 -8.56 -11.52
CA ILE A 27 -0.72 -9.20 -12.04
C ILE A 27 -1.13 -10.60 -12.51
N GLU A 28 -0.73 -10.94 -13.74
CA GLU A 28 -1.00 -12.26 -14.31
C GLU A 28 -0.49 -13.38 -13.38
N GLY A 29 -1.31 -14.41 -13.16
CA GLY A 29 -1.02 -15.50 -12.22
C GLY A 29 -1.46 -15.24 -10.77
N PHE A 30 -2.01 -14.06 -10.45
CA PHE A 30 -2.58 -13.75 -9.14
C PHE A 30 -4.03 -13.27 -9.24
N ASP A 31 -4.89 -13.78 -8.35
CA ASP A 31 -6.31 -13.41 -8.28
C ASP A 31 -6.51 -12.06 -7.58
N GLU A 32 -5.57 -11.69 -6.70
CA GLU A 32 -5.66 -10.50 -5.86
C GLU A 32 -4.26 -9.96 -5.56
N VAL A 33 -4.11 -8.64 -5.65
CA VAL A 33 -2.95 -7.90 -5.14
C VAL A 33 -3.38 -7.12 -3.90
N GLN A 34 -2.82 -7.46 -2.74
CA GLN A 34 -3.01 -6.73 -1.49
C GLN A 34 -1.73 -5.98 -1.13
N ILE A 35 -1.90 -4.78 -0.56
CA ILE A 35 -0.79 -3.94 -0.09
C ILE A 35 -0.82 -3.92 1.43
N LEU A 36 0.32 -4.23 2.05
CA LEU A 36 0.54 -4.16 3.49
C LEU A 36 1.65 -3.16 3.78
N VAL A 37 1.28 -2.00 4.33
CA VAL A 37 2.24 -1.00 4.81
C VAL A 37 2.53 -1.28 6.28
N ILE A 38 3.81 -1.37 6.62
CA ILE A 38 4.30 -1.50 7.99
C ILE A 38 5.02 -0.20 8.32
N ASP A 39 4.40 0.60 9.19
CA ASP A 39 5.02 1.82 9.71
C ASP A 39 6.05 1.47 10.78
N ASP A 40 7.29 1.92 10.59
CA ASP A 40 8.44 1.62 11.45
C ASP A 40 8.71 2.75 12.46
N GLY A 41 7.63 3.25 13.08
CA GLY A 41 7.70 4.30 14.09
C GLY A 41 7.85 5.72 13.53
N SER A 42 7.17 6.03 12.43
CA SER A 42 7.22 7.35 11.83
C SER A 42 6.71 8.44 12.78
N ASN A 43 7.28 9.64 12.70
CA ASN A 43 6.84 10.82 13.46
C ASN A 43 6.09 11.85 12.60
N ASP A 44 5.81 11.50 11.35
CA ASP A 44 5.08 12.31 10.37
C ASP A 44 3.71 11.68 10.03
N ARG A 45 3.10 12.06 8.90
CA ARG A 45 1.80 11.54 8.47
C ARG A 45 1.88 10.30 7.59
N THR A 46 3.00 9.57 7.55
CA THR A 46 3.19 8.36 6.71
C THR A 46 2.01 7.40 6.77
N ALA A 47 1.63 6.95 7.96
CA ALA A 47 0.51 6.02 8.15
C ALA A 47 -0.84 6.58 7.67
N VAL A 48 -1.07 7.89 7.87
CA VAL A 48 -2.30 8.57 7.44
C VAL A 48 -2.38 8.66 5.93
N VAL A 49 -1.29 9.08 5.28
CA VAL A 49 -1.19 9.17 3.82
C VAL A 49 -1.35 7.79 3.19
N ALA A 50 -0.66 6.78 3.72
CA ALA A 50 -0.75 5.41 3.25
C ALA A 50 -2.19 4.87 3.30
N LYS A 51 -2.87 5.04 4.44
CA LYS A 51 -4.26 4.60 4.63
C LYS A 51 -5.23 5.32 3.68
N GLY A 52 -5.05 6.63 3.47
CA GLY A 52 -5.87 7.43 2.57
C GLY A 52 -5.77 7.05 1.09
N LYS A 53 -4.73 6.32 0.68
CA LYS A 53 -4.56 5.85 -0.70
C LYS A 53 -5.04 4.41 -0.92
N TYR A 54 -5.39 3.69 0.14
CA TYR A 54 -5.95 2.34 0.02
C TYR A 54 -7.44 2.39 -0.33
N ARG A 55 -7.79 2.15 -1.60
CA ARG A 55 -9.19 1.93 -2.01
C ARG A 55 -9.56 0.46 -1.78
N ARG A 56 -10.34 0.18 -0.74
CA ARG A 56 -11.11 -1.07 -0.68
C ARG A 56 -12.15 -1.05 -1.80
N ARG A 57 -11.95 -1.85 -2.84
CA ARG A 57 -13.09 -2.37 -3.60
C ARG A 57 -13.35 -3.77 -3.08
N SER A 58 -14.48 -3.93 -2.41
CA SER A 58 -15.01 -5.24 -2.09
C SER A 58 -15.19 -6.00 -3.41
N PRO A 59 -14.76 -7.26 -3.51
CA PRO A 59 -15.20 -8.11 -4.61
C PRO A 59 -16.69 -8.38 -4.37
N ILE A 60 -17.53 -7.90 -5.26
CA ILE A 60 -18.78 -8.57 -5.62
C ILE A 60 -18.61 -8.98 -7.06
#